data_AF-A0A818P2D3-F1
#
_entry.id   AF-A0A818P2D3-F1
#
_cell.length_a   1.000
_cell.length_b   1.000
_cell.length_c   1.000
_cell.angle_alpha   90.00
_cell.angle_beta   90.00
_cell.angle_gamma   90.00
#
_symmetry.space_group_name_H-M   'P 1'
#
loop_
_entity.id
_entity.type
_entity.pdbx_description
1 polymer ?
#
loop_
_entity_poly.entity_id
_entity_poly.type
_entity_poly.pdbx_seq_one_letter_code
_entity_poly.pdbx_strand_id
1 'polypeptide(L)' 'KEAAGVISVPFHPTYQSDHEHSSKQETAVIHIFPSCQFSKKMLKIICPSIHFSNTTTAVNDEHLMVVIIHND' A
#
# COMPACT_ATOMS: atom_id res chain seq x y z
N LYS A 1 9.71 -16.23 -7.54
CA LYS A 1 10.11 -14.81 -7.59
C LYS A 1 9.51 -14.14 -6.37
N GLU A 2 10.30 -13.78 -5.37
CA GLU A 2 9.84 -12.97 -4.24
C GLU A 2 10.09 -11.50 -4.60
N ALA A 3 9.06 -10.83 -5.12
CA ALA A 3 9.14 -9.43 -5.50
C ALA A 3 7.84 -8.74 -5.12
N ALA A 4 7.94 -7.45 -4.75
CA ALA A 4 6.78 -6.59 -4.65
C ALA A 4 6.43 -6.04 -6.05
N GLY A 5 5.14 -5.94 -6.35
CA GLY A 5 4.69 -5.12 -7.48
C GLY A 5 4.93 -3.64 -7.14
N VAL A 6 5.33 -2.84 -8.13
CA VAL A 6 5.54 -1.40 -7.96
C VAL A 6 4.77 -0.68 -9.05
N ILE A 7 3.92 0.28 -8.66
CA ILE A 7 3.12 1.11 -9.57
C ILE A 7 3.40 2.58 -9.25
N SER A 8 3.84 3.35 -10.25
CA SER A 8 3.93 4.80 -10.14
C SER A 8 2.63 5.42 -10.62
N VAL A 9 1.94 6.13 -9.72
CA VAL A 9 0.67 6.80 -10.01
C VAL A 9 0.90 8.31 -9.96
N PRO A 10 0.74 9.02 -11.09
CA PRO A 10 0.76 10.47 -11.06
C PRO A 10 -0.45 10.98 -10.29
N PHE A 11 -0.27 11.99 -9.43
CA PHE A 11 -1.39 12.68 -8.85
C PHE A 11 -2.14 13.41 -9.95
N HIS A 12 -3.43 13.11 -10.08
CA HIS A 12 -4.32 13.89 -10.92
C HIS A 12 -4.78 15.11 -10.11
N PRO A 13 -4.58 16.35 -10.58
CA PRO A 13 -4.99 17.56 -9.88
C PRO A 13 -6.51 17.74 -10.01
N THR A 14 -7.31 16.84 -9.43
CA THR A 14 -8.77 17.02 -9.31
C THR A 14 -9.16 17.70 -8.00
N TYR A 15 -8.19 18.14 -7.20
CA TYR A 15 -8.40 18.80 -5.92
C TYR A 15 -7.34 19.88 -5.64
N GLN A 16 -7.00 20.71 -6.64
CA GLN A 16 -6.27 21.96 -6.39
C GLN A 16 -7.28 23.11 -6.43
N SER A 17 -7.76 23.51 -5.25
CA SER A 17 -8.23 24.88 -5.04
C SER A 17 -7.04 25.83 -5.23
N ASP A 18 -7.25 26.84 -6.06
CA ASP A 18 -6.32 27.86 -6.53
C ASP A 18 -5.19 28.21 -5.55
N HIS A 19 -3.94 27.86 -5.89
CA HIS A 19 -2.75 28.73 -5.91
C HIS A 19 -1.45 27.91 -5.98
N GLU A 20 -0.51 28.43 -6.78
CA GLU A 20 0.88 28.01 -6.99
C GLU A 20 1.14 26.83 -7.94
N HIS A 21 1.56 27.21 -9.14
CA HIS A 21 2.06 26.38 -10.23
C HIS A 21 3.44 25.80 -9.87
N SER A 22 3.46 24.76 -9.04
CA SER A 22 4.65 23.91 -8.89
C SER A 22 4.68 22.91 -10.05
N SER A 23 5.64 23.06 -10.96
CA SER A 23 5.80 22.24 -12.17
C SER A 23 6.34 20.81 -11.91
N LYS A 24 6.29 20.33 -10.65
CA LYS A 24 6.62 18.95 -10.31
C LYS A 24 5.32 18.16 -10.23
N GLN A 25 5.09 17.28 -11.20
CA GLN A 25 4.01 16.31 -11.13
C GLN A 25 4.28 15.39 -9.95
N GLU A 26 3.58 15.62 -8.83
CA GLU A 26 3.62 14.73 -7.69
C GLU A 26 3.28 13.32 -8.16
N THR A 27 4.07 12.34 -7.73
CA THR A 27 3.89 10.94 -8.09
C THR A 27 3.90 10.12 -6.81
N ALA A 28 2.83 9.34 -6.59
CA ALA A 28 2.81 8.32 -5.56
C ALA A 28 3.45 7.04 -6.11
N VAL A 29 4.24 6.37 -5.27
CA VAL A 29 4.71 5.01 -5.56
C VAL A 29 3.96 4.02 -4.69
N ILE A 30 3.26 3.09 -5.33
CA ILE A 30 2.48 2.04 -4.68
C ILE A 30 3.27 0.74 -4.73
N HIS A 31 3.63 0.21 -3.57
CA HIS A 31 4.23 -1.11 -3.42
C HIS A 31 3.17 -2.14 -3.02
N ILE A 32 3.07 -3.23 -3.77
CA ILE A 32 2.13 -4.33 -3.54
C ILE A 32 2.91 -5.58 -3.15
N PHE A 33 2.84 -5.95 -1.88
CA PHE A 33 3.47 -7.16 -1.36
C PHE A 33 2.47 -8.31 -1.34
N PRO A 34 2.85 -9.51 -1.81
CA PRO A 34 2.05 -10.71 -1.60
C PRO A 34 2.00 -11.08 -0.11
N SER A 35 1.17 -12.06 0.24
CA SER A 35 1.20 -12.67 1.58
C SER A 35 2.52 -13.40 1.82
N CYS A 36 3.51 -12.67 2.30
CA CYS A 36 4.84 -13.16 2.61
C CYS A 36 5.19 -12.88 4.07
N GLN A 37 6.34 -13.38 4.53
CA GLN A 37 6.76 -13.13 5.91
C GLN A 37 6.93 -11.64 6.22
N PHE A 38 7.36 -10.85 5.23
CA PHE A 38 7.49 -9.41 5.39
C PHE A 38 6.14 -8.73 5.63
N SER A 39 5.13 -9.00 4.78
CA SER A 39 3.80 -8.39 4.94
C SER A 39 3.15 -8.78 6.27
N LYS A 40 3.24 -10.05 6.66
CA LYS A 40 2.69 -10.55 7.93
C LYS A 40 3.37 -9.91 9.14
N LYS A 41 4.70 -9.74 9.11
CA LYS A 41 5.44 -9.07 10.20
C LYS A 41 5.09 -7.59 10.27
N MET A 42 5.03 -6.90 9.13
CA MET A 42 4.75 -5.47 9.09
C MET A 42 3.31 -5.16 9.53
N LEU A 43 2.33 -5.94 9.07
CA LEU A 43 0.92 -5.79 9.49
C LEU A 43 0.75 -6.01 10.99
N LYS A 44 1.48 -6.96 11.61
CA LYS A 44 1.46 -7.14 13.07
C LYS A 44 2.04 -5.95 13.83
N ILE A 45 3.03 -5.25 13.26
CA ILE A 45 3.64 -4.08 13.89
C ILE A 45 2.71 -2.87 13.78
N ILE A 46 2.18 -2.60 12.58
CA ILE A 46 1.37 -1.40 12.31
C ILE A 46 -0.06 -1.56 12.84
N CYS A 47 -0.64 -2.75 12.72
CA CYS A 47 -2.02 -3.03 13.09
C CYS A 47 -2.11 -4.34 13.88
N PRO A 48 -1.66 -4.35 15.15
CA PRO A 48 -1.63 -5.57 15.98
C PRO A 48 -3.03 -6.16 16.25
N SER A 49 -4.08 -5.36 16.09
CA SER A 49 -5.49 -5.75 16.21
C SER A 49 -6.10 -6.36 14.95
N ILE A 50 -5.34 -6.46 13.84
CA ILE A 50 -5.73 -7.31 12.69
C ILE A 50 -5.67 -8.76 13.17
N HIS A 51 -6.79 -9.24 13.70
CA HIS A 51 -7.00 -10.63 14.03
C HIS A 51 -7.43 -11.36 12.76
N PHE A 52 -6.50 -12.10 12.16
CA PHE A 52 -6.83 -13.16 11.22
C PHE A 52 -7.43 -14.33 12.03
N SER A 53 -8.69 -14.23 12.44
CA SER A 53 -9.31 -15.23 13.33
C SER A 53 -9.60 -16.52 12.57
N ASN A 54 -9.06 -17.63 13.08
CA ASN A 54 -9.16 -19.00 12.57
C ASN A 54 -10.56 -19.64 12.60
N THR A 55 -11.64 -18.87 12.57
CA THR A 55 -13.00 -19.44 12.53
C THR A 55 -13.43 -19.68 11.10
N THR A 56 -13.46 -20.97 10.75
CA THR A 56 -14.09 -21.57 9.55
C THR A 56 -13.28 -21.47 8.26
N THR A 57 -12.31 -22.38 8.07
CA THR A 57 -11.97 -23.10 6.81
C THR A 57 -11.98 -22.39 5.43
N ALA A 58 -12.04 -21.06 5.35
CA ALA A 58 -12.11 -20.29 4.11
C ALA A 58 -11.61 -18.84 4.27
N VAL A 59 -10.52 -18.63 5.01
CA VAL A 59 -9.66 -17.47 4.77
C VAL A 59 -8.33 -18.05 4.34
N ASN A 60 -8.15 -18.17 3.02
CA ASN A 60 -6.81 -18.32 2.50
C ASN A 60 -5.97 -17.20 3.14
N ASP A 61 -4.82 -17.57 3.68
CA ASP A 61 -3.81 -16.65 4.22
C ASP A 61 -3.28 -15.69 3.13
N GLU A 62 -3.90 -15.67 1.95
CA GLU A 62 -3.66 -14.87 0.76
C GLU A 62 -4.26 -13.47 0.94
N HIS A 63 -3.37 -12.50 1.14
CA HIS A 63 -3.66 -11.08 1.17
C HIS A 63 -2.60 -10.36 0.34
N LEU A 64 -2.92 -9.12 -0.06
CA LEU A 64 -1.95 -8.18 -0.57
C LEU A 64 -1.78 -7.05 0.45
N MET A 65 -0.54 -6.74 0.81
CA MET A 65 -0.24 -5.55 1.60
C MET A 65 0.16 -4.43 0.64
N VAL A 66 -0.58 -3.32 0.65
CA VAL A 66 -0.35 -2.16 -0.21
C VAL A 66 0.24 -1.02 0.61
N VAL A 67 1.40 -0.52 0.19
CA VAL A 67 2.10 0.62 0.82
C VAL A 67 2.17 1.76 -0.19
N ILE A 68 1.64 2.92 0.17
CA ILE A 68 1.65 4.13 -0.68
C ILE A 68 2.70 5.08 -0.12
N ILE A 69 3.68 5.44 -0.94
CA ILE A 69 4.74 6.39 -0.60
C ILE A 69 4.49 7.68 -1.38
N HIS A 70 4.32 8.78 -0.64
CA HIS A 70 4.30 10.13 -1.19
C HIS A 70 5.74 10.68 -1.14
N ASN A 71 6.21 11.25 -2.25
CA ASN A 71 7.44 12.03 -2.26
C ASN A 71 7.05 13.50 -2.07
N ASP A 72 7.40 14.07 -0.91
CA ASP A 72 7.35 15.52 -0.66
C ASP A 72 8.37 16.28 -1.55
#